data_AF-A0A4P6V497-F1
#
_entry.id   AF-A0A4P6V497-F1
#
_cell.length_a   1.000
_cell.length_b   1.000
_cell.length_c   1.000
_cell.angle_alpha   90.00
_cell.angle_beta   90.00
_cell.angle_gamma   90.00
#
_symmetry.space_group_name_H-M   'P 1'
#
loop_
_entity.id
_entity.type
_entity.pdbx_description
1 polymer ?
#
loop_
_entity_poly.entity_id
_entity_poly.type
_entity_poly.pdbx_seq_one_letter_code
_entity_poly.pdbx_strand_id
1 'polypeptide(L)'
;MVTAVALAMAQIPATAQTAAPYDDKLGRLAEVLGSIHYLRNLCAEPSNRWRDEMERLLSAEKPEPVRRARLIAAFNKGYRSFDSVYARCTEQARTAADRYVTEGRTLALDLANTYGPQ
;
A
#
# COMPACT_ATOMS: atom_id res chain seq x y z
N MET A 1 48.63 9.82 17.40
CA MET A 1 47.58 9.50 18.40
C MET A 1 46.24 9.80 17.74
N VAL A 2 45.48 8.76 17.35
CA VAL A 2 44.15 8.91 16.73
C VAL A 2 43.15 8.27 17.68
N THR A 3 42.40 9.09 18.40
CA THR A 3 41.31 8.65 19.29
C THR A 3 40.05 8.45 18.44
N ALA A 4 39.67 7.19 18.24
CA ALA A 4 38.38 6.85 17.63
C ALA A 4 37.28 6.97 18.69
N VAL A 5 36.33 7.88 18.48
CA VAL A 5 35.11 7.99 19.28
C VAL A 5 34.08 7.04 18.68
N ALA A 6 33.77 5.96 19.40
CA ALA A 6 32.70 5.03 19.03
C ALA A 6 31.35 5.62 19.45
N LEU A 7 30.51 5.99 18.47
CA LEU A 7 29.10 6.29 18.72
C LEU A 7 28.35 4.98 18.98
N ALA A 8 27.90 4.78 20.22
CA ALA A 8 26.94 3.74 20.56
C ALA A 8 25.56 4.13 20.01
N MET A 9 25.07 3.40 19.01
CA MET A 9 23.68 3.53 18.55
C MET A 9 22.76 2.85 19.57
N ALA A 10 22.06 3.64 20.38
CA ALA A 10 20.98 3.14 21.23
C ALA A 10 19.82 2.69 20.33
N GLN A 11 19.58 1.38 20.24
CA GLN A 11 18.41 0.82 19.59
C GLN A 11 17.19 1.05 20.49
N ILE A 12 16.40 2.07 20.17
CA ILE A 12 15.09 2.27 20.79
C ILE A 12 14.24 1.05 20.40
N PRO A 13 13.64 0.31 21.36
CA PRO A 13 12.78 -0.80 21.03
C PRO A 13 11.55 -0.23 20.31
N ALA A 14 11.40 -0.55 19.03
CA ALA A 14 10.17 -0.29 18.33
C ALA A 14 9.10 -1.15 19.00
N THR A 15 8.24 -0.54 19.81
CA THR A 15 7.03 -1.20 20.31
C THR A 15 6.19 -1.55 19.09
N ALA A 16 6.24 -2.82 18.68
CA ALA A 16 5.38 -3.30 17.62
C ALA A 16 3.94 -3.15 18.11
N GLN A 17 3.16 -2.30 17.45
CA GLN A 17 1.70 -2.31 17.58
C GLN A 17 1.26 -3.78 17.45
N THR A 18 0.52 -4.30 18.43
CA THR A 18 -0.08 -5.63 18.33
C THR A 18 -0.90 -5.68 17.04
N ALA A 19 -0.67 -6.70 16.21
CA ALA A 19 -1.31 -6.80 14.91
C ALA A 19 -2.84 -6.73 15.08
N ALA A 20 -3.48 -5.81 14.37
CA ALA A 20 -4.92 -5.70 14.38
C ALA A 20 -5.52 -6.85 13.55
N PRO A 21 -6.72 -7.37 13.90
CA PRO A 21 -7.35 -8.45 13.13
C PRO A 21 -7.60 -8.11 11.64
N TYR A 22 -7.59 -6.83 11.28
CA TYR A 22 -7.82 -6.31 9.93
C TYR A 22 -6.54 -5.90 9.18
N ASP A 23 -5.36 -6.10 9.77
CA ASP A 23 -4.07 -5.69 9.16
C ASP A 23 -3.82 -6.37 7.81
N ASP A 24 -4.20 -7.64 7.66
CA ASP A 24 -4.06 -8.37 6.40
C ASP A 24 -4.96 -7.77 5.31
N LYS A 25 -6.19 -7.37 5.67
CA LYS A 25 -7.13 -6.72 4.75
C LYS A 25 -6.64 -5.34 4.33
N LEU A 26 -6.06 -4.57 5.25
CA LEU A 26 -5.42 -3.29 4.92
C LEU A 26 -4.20 -3.45 4.03
N GLY A 27 -3.35 -4.44 4.32
CA GLY A 27 -2.22 -4.79 3.47
C GLY A 27 -2.66 -5.15 2.06
N ARG A 28 -3.73 -5.94 1.94
CA ARG A 28 -4.32 -6.29 0.63
C ARG A 28 -4.89 -5.06 -0.08
N LEU A 29 -5.61 -4.20 0.63
CA LEU A 29 -6.13 -2.95 0.05
C LEU A 29 -5.00 -2.06 -0.48
N ALA A 30 -3.92 -1.90 0.28
CA ALA A 30 -2.74 -1.15 -0.15
C ALA A 30 -2.10 -1.75 -1.42
N GLU A 31 -1.94 -3.07 -1.47
CA GLU A 31 -1.43 -3.78 -2.66
C GLU A 31 -2.35 -3.60 -3.88
N VAL A 32 -3.66 -3.65 -3.69
CA VAL A 32 -4.65 -3.40 -4.74
C VAL A 32 -4.53 -1.97 -5.26
N LEU A 33 -4.41 -0.96 -4.38
CA LEU A 33 -4.22 0.44 -4.80
C LEU A 33 -2.96 0.62 -5.66
N GLY A 34 -1.85 -0.02 -5.29
CA GLY A 34 -0.62 -0.01 -6.08
C GLY A 34 -0.77 -0.65 -7.46
N SER A 35 -1.49 -1.78 -7.50
CA SER A 35 -1.82 -2.49 -8.74
C SER A 35 -2.65 -1.62 -9.69
N ILE A 36 -3.68 -0.95 -9.16
CA ILE A 36 -4.55 -0.06 -9.95
C ILE A 36 -3.75 1.16 -10.44
N HIS A 37 -2.89 1.74 -9.58
CA HIS A 37 -2.07 2.90 -9.92
C HIS A 37 -1.22 2.63 -11.17
N TYR A 38 -0.55 1.48 -11.22
CA TYR A 38 0.23 1.09 -12.39
C TYR A 38 -0.67 0.89 -13.62
N LEU A 39 -1.65 0.00 -13.51
CA LEU A 39 -2.47 -0.43 -14.65
C LEU A 39 -3.26 0.72 -15.28
N ARG A 40 -3.82 1.63 -14.47
CA ARG A 40 -4.58 2.78 -14.98
C ARG A 40 -3.67 3.82 -15.64
N ASN A 41 -2.49 4.07 -15.10
CA ASN A 41 -1.52 4.97 -15.74
C ASN A 41 -0.96 4.38 -17.04
N LEU A 42 -0.95 3.06 -17.18
CA LEU A 42 -0.56 2.40 -18.42
C LEU A 42 -1.68 2.43 -19.48
N CYS A 43 -2.94 2.31 -19.07
CA CYS A 43 -4.08 2.03 -19.97
C CYS A 43 -5.11 3.16 -20.15
N ALA A 44 -4.98 4.25 -19.40
CA ALA A 44 -5.88 5.40 -19.43
C ALA A 44 -5.07 6.70 -19.20
N GLU A 45 -5.77 7.82 -19.02
CA GLU A 45 -5.13 9.09 -18.68
C GLU A 45 -4.35 8.96 -17.35
N PRO A 46 -3.03 9.22 -17.34
CA PRO A 46 -2.23 9.12 -16.14
C PRO A 46 -2.71 10.06 -15.04
N SER A 47 -2.78 9.57 -13.81
CA SER A 47 -3.17 10.36 -12.65
C SER A 47 -2.58 9.83 -11.35
N ASN A 48 -2.53 10.70 -10.34
CA ASN A 48 -2.13 10.34 -8.99
C ASN A 48 -3.28 9.83 -8.12
N ARG A 49 -4.51 9.77 -8.64
CA ARG A 49 -5.71 9.40 -7.89
C ARG A 49 -5.51 8.22 -6.93
N TRP A 50 -4.93 7.12 -7.41
CA TRP A 50 -4.76 5.89 -6.62
C TRP A 50 -3.64 5.99 -5.58
N ARG A 51 -2.64 6.84 -5.82
CA ARG A 51 -1.64 7.23 -4.83
C ARG A 51 -2.29 8.10 -3.75
N ASP A 52 -3.15 9.03 -4.14
CA ASP A 52 -3.88 9.89 -3.19
C ASP A 52 -4.81 9.05 -2.29
N GLU A 53 -5.46 8.02 -2.83
CA GLU A 53 -6.23 7.06 -2.01
C GLU A 53 -5.34 6.26 -1.04
N MET A 54 -4.12 5.91 -1.43
CA MET A 54 -3.15 5.29 -0.52
C MET A 54 -2.74 6.26 0.60
N GLU A 55 -2.56 7.55 0.29
CA GLU A 55 -2.26 8.58 1.28
C GLU A 55 -3.42 8.82 2.24
N ARG A 56 -4.66 8.78 1.73
CA ARG A 56 -5.88 8.81 2.55
C ARG A 56 -5.98 7.61 3.49
N LEU A 57 -5.67 6.41 3.00
CA LEU A 57 -5.62 5.20 3.82
C LEU A 57 -4.64 5.37 4.99
N LEU A 58 -3.41 5.82 4.71
CA LEU A 58 -2.40 6.06 5.75
C LEU A 58 -2.82 7.17 6.72
N SER A 59 -3.50 8.20 6.24
CA SER A 59 -3.97 9.31 7.07
C SER A 59 -5.12 8.91 7.99
N ALA A 60 -6.02 8.02 7.53
CA ALA A 60 -7.11 7.48 8.33
C ALA A 60 -6.60 6.52 9.41
N GLU A 61 -5.70 5.60 9.04
CA GLU A 61 -5.16 4.59 9.95
C GLU A 61 -4.17 5.13 10.98
N LYS A 62 -3.50 6.26 10.67
CA LYS A 62 -2.39 6.83 11.46
C LYS A 62 -1.42 5.76 12.00
N PRO A 63 -0.90 4.86 11.15
CA PRO A 63 -0.14 3.70 11.62
C PRO A 63 1.23 4.11 12.14
N GLU A 64 1.69 3.41 13.19
CA GLU A 64 3.07 3.49 13.67
C GLU A 64 4.09 3.20 12.55
N PRO A 65 5.34 3.71 12.64
CA PRO A 65 6.30 3.69 11.53
C PRO A 65 6.50 2.31 10.87
N VAL A 66 6.54 1.24 11.67
CA VAL A 66 6.69 -0.13 11.16
C VAL A 66 5.45 -0.59 10.38
N ARG A 67 4.25 -0.33 10.91
CA ARG A 67 2.97 -0.67 10.24
C ARG A 67 2.79 0.17 8.98
N ARG A 68 3.16 1.45 9.02
CA ARG A 68 3.20 2.34 7.85
C ARG A 68 4.11 1.79 6.75
N ALA A 69 5.32 1.37 7.09
CA ALA A 69 6.28 0.81 6.14
C ALA A 69 5.75 -0.46 5.47
N ARG A 70 5.05 -1.33 6.21
CA ARG A 70 4.41 -2.53 5.65
C ARG A 70 3.33 -2.19 4.61
N LEU A 71 2.47 -1.22 4.90
CA LEU A 71 1.43 -0.78 3.97
C LEU A 71 2.03 -0.18 2.69
N ILE A 72 3.09 0.63 2.82
CA ILE A 72 3.82 1.17 1.66
C ILE A 72 4.50 0.06 0.85
N ALA A 73 5.10 -0.92 1.53
CA ALA A 73 5.70 -2.07 0.87
C ALA A 73 4.66 -2.88 0.07
N ALA A 74 3.46 -3.06 0.62
CA ALA A 74 2.35 -3.72 -0.07
C ALA A 74 1.91 -2.95 -1.32
N PHE A 75 1.73 -1.63 -1.23
CA PHE A 75 1.45 -0.78 -2.40
C PHE A 75 2.53 -0.95 -3.49
N ASN A 76 3.80 -0.84 -3.10
CA ASN A 76 4.91 -0.95 -4.03
C ASN A 76 5.01 -2.36 -4.64
N LYS A 77 4.65 -3.40 -3.89
CA LYS A 77 4.55 -4.77 -4.39
C LYS A 77 3.49 -4.86 -5.48
N GLY A 78 2.28 -4.35 -5.24
CA GLY A 78 1.19 -4.35 -6.24
C GLY A 78 1.56 -3.63 -7.52
N TYR A 79 2.20 -2.46 -7.40
CA TYR A 79 2.72 -1.71 -8.55
C TYR A 79 3.72 -2.54 -9.36
N ARG A 80 4.75 -3.11 -8.70
CA ARG A 80 5.82 -3.88 -9.35
C ARG A 80 5.34 -5.19 -10.00
N SER A 81 4.29 -5.80 -9.46
CA SER A 81 3.70 -7.02 -10.03
C SER A 81 3.22 -6.82 -11.47
N PHE A 82 2.79 -5.61 -11.84
CA PHE A 82 2.35 -5.32 -13.21
C PHE A 82 3.41 -4.59 -14.04
N ASP A 83 4.24 -3.78 -13.41
CA ASP A 83 5.42 -3.16 -14.04
C ASP A 83 6.36 -4.19 -14.65
N SER A 84 6.56 -5.32 -13.96
CA SER A 84 7.41 -6.41 -14.45
C SER A 84 6.83 -7.21 -15.63
N VAL A 85 5.54 -7.03 -15.97
CA VAL A 85 4.83 -7.88 -16.94
C VAL A 85 4.28 -7.08 -18.13
N TYR A 86 3.82 -5.84 -17.93
CA TYR A 86 3.19 -5.05 -18.98
C TYR A 86 3.95 -3.75 -19.25
N ALA A 87 4.70 -3.68 -20.36
CA ALA A 87 5.34 -2.44 -20.80
C ALA A 87 4.43 -1.52 -21.65
N ARG A 88 3.26 -2.02 -22.06
CA ARG A 88 2.26 -1.30 -22.86
C ARG A 88 0.86 -1.77 -22.46
N CYS A 89 -0.15 -0.95 -22.70
CA CYS A 89 -1.52 -1.37 -22.44
C CYS A 89 -1.93 -2.53 -23.36
N THR A 90 -2.49 -3.57 -22.75
CA THR A 90 -3.11 -4.72 -23.43
C THR A 90 -4.54 -4.91 -22.91
N GLU A 91 -5.34 -5.72 -23.61
CA GLU A 91 -6.70 -6.04 -23.14
C GLU A 91 -6.68 -6.75 -21.77
N GLN A 92 -5.67 -7.59 -21.54
CA GLN A 92 -5.46 -8.27 -20.26
C GLN A 92 -5.12 -7.27 -19.14
N ALA A 93 -4.33 -6.23 -19.45
CA ALA A 93 -4.03 -5.17 -18.49
C ALA A 93 -5.28 -4.32 -18.17
N ARG A 94 -6.12 -4.01 -19.16
CA ARG A 94 -7.42 -3.33 -18.94
C ARG A 94 -8.34 -4.15 -18.05
N THR A 95 -8.52 -5.42 -18.40
CA THR A 95 -9.33 -6.36 -17.62
C THR A 95 -8.81 -6.48 -16.19
N ALA A 96 -7.49 -6.57 -16.01
CA ALA A 96 -6.89 -6.56 -14.67
C ALA A 96 -7.23 -5.27 -13.92
N ALA A 97 -7.11 -4.10 -14.54
CA ALA A 97 -7.42 -2.82 -13.90
C ALA A 97 -8.87 -2.79 -13.38
N ASP A 98 -9.84 -3.28 -14.15
CA ASP A 98 -11.25 -3.30 -13.76
C ASP A 98 -11.51 -4.30 -12.61
N ARG A 99 -10.85 -5.46 -12.63
CA ARG A 99 -10.93 -6.45 -11.55
C ARG A 99 -10.38 -5.91 -10.24
N TYR A 100 -9.21 -5.26 -10.27
CA TYR A 100 -8.60 -4.69 -9.07
C TYR A 100 -9.40 -3.49 -8.52
N VAL A 101 -10.01 -2.67 -9.38
CA VAL A 101 -10.94 -1.62 -8.91
C VAL A 101 -12.14 -2.23 -8.17
N THR A 102 -12.71 -3.31 -8.71
CA THR A 102 -13.82 -4.02 -8.05
C THR A 102 -13.39 -4.59 -6.71
N GLU A 103 -12.25 -5.26 -6.66
CA GLU A 103 -11.69 -5.82 -5.42
C GLU A 103 -11.42 -4.74 -4.37
N GLY A 104 -10.78 -3.63 -4.77
CA GLY A 104 -10.45 -2.53 -3.88
C GLY A 104 -11.70 -1.89 -3.27
N ARG A 105 -12.78 -1.73 -4.06
CA ARG A 105 -14.08 -1.28 -3.55
C ARG A 105 -14.64 -2.24 -2.51
N THR A 106 -14.63 -3.54 -2.80
CA THR A 106 -15.14 -4.56 -1.88
C THR A 106 -14.36 -4.57 -0.56
N LEU A 107 -13.03 -4.53 -0.62
CA LEU A 107 -12.17 -4.48 0.57
C LEU A 107 -12.41 -3.22 1.39
N ALA A 108 -12.49 -2.05 0.74
CA ALA A 108 -12.71 -0.79 1.44
C ALA A 108 -14.08 -0.76 2.15
N LEU A 109 -15.13 -1.26 1.50
CA LEU A 109 -16.46 -1.36 2.10
C LEU A 109 -16.49 -2.35 3.27
N ASP A 110 -15.90 -3.53 3.11
CA ASP A 110 -15.82 -4.54 4.18
C ASP A 110 -15.06 -4.03 5.41
N LEU A 111 -13.94 -3.33 5.19
CA LEU A 111 -13.18 -2.68 6.25
C LEU A 111 -13.99 -1.60 6.96
N ALA A 112 -14.65 -0.71 6.21
CA ALA A 112 -15.47 0.36 6.77
C ALA A 112 -16.67 -0.17 7.56
N ASN A 113 -17.36 -1.19 7.04
CA ASN A 113 -18.53 -1.78 7.70
C ASN A 113 -18.17 -2.56 8.97
N THR A 114 -16.98 -3.16 9.01
CA THR A 114 -16.59 -4.05 10.12
C THR A 114 -15.76 -3.33 11.18
N TYR A 115 -14.92 -2.36 10.78
CA TYR A 115 -13.91 -1.72 11.63
C TYR A 115 -13.91 -0.19 11.56
N GLY A 116 -14.85 0.42 10.83
CA GLY A 116 -15.00 1.86 10.76
C GLY A 116 -15.35 2.47 12.13
N PRO A 117 -15.02 3.76 12.36
CA PRO A 117 -15.47 4.47 13.55
C PRO A 117 -17.01 4.51 13.59
N GLN A 118 -17.57 4.18 14.75
CA GLN A 118 -19.01 4.25 15.05
C GLN A 118 -19.45 5.71 15.25
#